data_AF-A0A2N4YP96-F1
#
_entry.id   AF-A0A2N4YP96-F1
#
_cell.length_a   1.000
_cell.length_b   1.000
_cell.length_c   1.000
_cell.angle_alpha   90.00
_cell.angle_beta   90.00
_cell.angle_gamma   90.00
#
_symmetry.space_group_name_H-M   'P 1'
#
loop_
_entity.id
_entity.type
_entity.pdbx_description
1 polymer ?
#
loop_
_entity_poly.entity_id
_entity_poly.type
_entity_poly.pdbx_seq_one_letter_code
_entity_poly.pdbx_strand_id
1 'polypeptide(L)' 'MVSGTTQVVAVIGHPIAQVKSPDNFNRYFAEQHMDSVMIPVDIAPDAVVDYLNALRGWQNMTGVLVTV' A
#
# COMPACT_ATOMS: atom_id res chain seq x y z
N MET A 1 -1.33 9.22 -12.68
CA MET A 1 -2.59 9.95 -12.34
C MET A 1 -3.46 8.97 -11.59
N VAL A 2 -4.03 9.34 -10.45
CA VAL A 2 -4.92 8.46 -9.67
C VAL A 2 -6.36 8.80 -10.01
N SER A 3 -7.20 7.78 -10.19
CA SER A 3 -8.61 7.88 -10.54
C SER A 3 -9.48 7.01 -9.61
N GLY A 4 -10.80 7.01 -9.84
CA GLY A 4 -11.73 6.16 -9.08
C GLY A 4 -11.57 4.65 -9.34
N THR A 5 -10.84 4.24 -10.38
CA THR A 5 -10.58 2.83 -10.70
C THR A 5 -9.22 2.33 -10.22
N THR A 6 -8.37 3.24 -9.71
CA THR A 6 -7.00 2.92 -9.34
C THR A 6 -6.98 1.86 -8.24
N GLN A 7 -6.16 0.83 -8.47
CA GLN A 7 -5.91 -0.23 -7.51
C GLN A 7 -4.83 0.21 -6.51
N VAL A 8 -5.02 -0.11 -5.24
CA VAL A 8 -4.11 0.27 -4.16
C VAL A 8 -3.36 -0.96 -3.68
N VAL A 9 -2.05 -0.80 -3.43
CA VAL A 9 -1.21 -1.72 -2.69
C VAL A 9 -0.68 -0.97 -1.48
N ALA A 10 -0.86 -1.48 -0.27
CA ALA A 10 -0.27 -0.87 0.91
C ALA A 10 1.09 -1.52 1.22
N VAL A 11 2.06 -0.73 1.70
CA VAL A 11 3.17 -1.25 2.49
C VAL A 11 3.00 -0.78 3.94
N ILE A 12 3.01 -1.71 4.89
CA ILE A 12 2.82 -1.42 6.32
C ILE A 12 4.04 -1.78 7.15
N GLY A 13 4.29 -0.99 8.19
CA GLY A 13 5.39 -1.14 9.14
C GLY A 13 5.49 0.09 10.05
N HIS A 14 6.36 0.05 11.05
CA HIS A 14 6.62 1.17 11.94
C HIS A 14 8.06 1.14 12.48
N PRO A 15 8.90 2.17 12.23
CA PRO A 15 8.65 3.32 11.35
C PRO A 15 8.70 2.93 9.86
N ILE A 16 7.92 3.61 9.01
CA ILE A 16 7.84 3.27 7.57
C ILE A 16 8.72 4.16 6.66
N ALA A 17 9.20 5.30 7.14
CA ALA A 17 9.78 6.36 6.29
C ALA A 17 10.99 5.94 5.42
N GLN A 18 11.74 4.92 5.84
CA GLN A 18 12.94 4.42 5.16
C GLN A 18 12.65 3.48 3.99
N VAL A 19 11.40 3.02 3.82
CA VAL A 19 11.10 1.99 2.81
C VAL A 19 11.14 2.57 1.40
N LYS A 20 11.84 1.86 0.51
CA LYS A 20 11.95 2.23 -0.91
C LYS A 20 10.86 1.62 -1.79
N SER A 21 10.04 0.71 -1.23
CA SER A 21 9.03 -0.01 -1.98
C SER A 21 8.05 0.93 -2.71
N PRO A 22 7.51 2.00 -2.09
CA PRO A 22 6.61 2.91 -2.80
C PRO A 22 7.23 3.54 -4.05
N ASP A 23 8.49 4.01 -3.97
CA ASP A 23 9.19 4.56 -5.14
C ASP A 23 9.38 3.50 -6.23
N ASN A 24 9.90 2.33 -5.85
CA ASN A 24 10.19 1.25 -6.79
C ASN A 24 8.93 0.73 -7.50
N PHE A 25 7.86 0.47 -6.75
CA PHE A 25 6.62 -0.06 -7.30
C PHE A 25 5.86 1.00 -8.10
N ASN A 26 5.78 2.25 -7.65
CA ASN A 26 5.08 3.29 -8.41
C ASN A 26 5.81 3.63 -9.72
N ARG A 27 7.15 3.62 -9.74
CA ARG A 27 7.91 3.72 -10.98
C ARG A 27 7.59 2.56 -11.92
N TYR A 28 7.61 1.33 -11.41
CA TYR A 28 7.25 0.15 -12.19
C TYR A 28 5.81 0.21 -12.73
N PHE A 29 4.82 0.57 -11.90
CA PHE A 29 3.44 0.72 -12.34
C PHE A 29 3.28 1.77 -13.45
N ALA A 30 4.00 2.89 -13.34
CA ALA A 30 4.01 3.91 -14.37
C ALA A 30 4.63 3.40 -15.69
N GLU A 31 5.76 2.71 -15.63
CA GLU A 31 6.43 2.12 -16.80
C GLU A 31 5.56 1.06 -17.50
N GLN A 32 4.80 0.29 -16.72
CA GLN A 32 3.90 -0.74 -17.23
C GLN A 32 2.49 -0.24 -17.56
N HIS A 33 2.21 1.07 -17.43
CA HIS A 33 0.88 1.67 -17.63
C HIS A 33 -0.22 1.00 -16.79
N MET A 34 0.12 0.57 -15.57
CA MET A 34 -0.82 -0.03 -14.63
C MET A 34 -1.56 1.05 -13.87
N ASP A 35 -2.90 0.95 -13.76
CA ASP A 35 -3.72 1.82 -12.90
C ASP A 35 -3.62 1.38 -11.43
N SER A 36 -2.40 1.42 -10.90
CA SER A 36 -2.06 0.97 -9.56
C SER A 36 -1.17 1.97 -8.83
N VAL A 37 -1.31 2.06 -7.52
CA VAL A 37 -0.44 2.84 -6.64
C VAL A 37 -0.04 2.05 -5.42
N MET A 38 1.24 2.11 -5.04
CA MET A 38 1.72 1.66 -3.75
C MET A 38 1.80 2.84 -2.78
N ILE A 39 1.17 2.72 -1.60
CA ILE A 39 1.21 3.73 -0.54
C ILE A 39 1.89 3.18 0.73
N PRO A 40 2.73 3.97 1.42
CA PRO A 40 3.18 3.62 2.76
C PRO A 40 2.09 3.93 3.78
N VAL A 41 1.88 3.02 4.74
CA VAL A 41 0.99 3.21 5.88
C VAL A 41 1.77 2.92 7.15
N ASP A 42 2.02 3.97 7.93
CA ASP A 42 2.70 3.86 9.22
C ASP A 42 1.68 3.42 10.27
N ILE A 43 1.86 2.21 10.83
CA ILE A 43 0.89 1.60 11.75
C ILE A 43 1.61 1.08 12.99
N ALA A 44 1.17 1.57 14.15
CA ALA A 44 1.65 1.09 15.44
C ALA A 44 1.40 -0.43 15.59
N PRO A 45 2.31 -1.19 16.24
CA PRO A 45 2.20 -2.65 16.32
C PRO A 45 0.88 -3.17 16.90
N ASP A 46 0.29 -2.45 17.84
CA ASP A 46 -0.99 -2.76 18.48
C ASP A 46 -2.21 -2.54 17.58
N ALA A 47 -2.10 -1.68 16.55
CA ALA A 47 -3.17 -1.37 15.62
C ALA A 47 -3.23 -2.29 14.39
N VAL A 48 -2.28 -3.23 14.22
CA VAL A 48 -2.18 -4.09 13.03
C VAL A 48 -3.44 -4.94 12.83
N VAL A 49 -4.01 -5.49 13.91
CA VAL A 49 -5.21 -6.33 13.83
C VAL A 49 -6.40 -5.54 13.29
N ASP A 50 -6.63 -4.35 13.84
CA ASP A 50 -7.74 -3.48 13.44
C ASP A 50 -7.57 -2.98 12.01
N TYR A 51 -6.34 -2.68 11.61
CA TYR A 51 -6.04 -2.31 10.22
C TYR A 51 -6.37 -3.44 9.24
N LEU A 52 -5.90 -4.66 9.49
CA LEU A 52 -6.21 -5.81 8.63
C LEU A 52 -7.71 -6.13 8.60
N ASN A 53 -8.42 -5.89 9.70
CA ASN A 53 -9.88 -6.01 9.74
C ASN A 53 -10.54 -4.98 8.82
N ALA A 54 -10.10 -3.72 8.85
CA ALA A 54 -10.63 -2.65 8.00
C ALA A 54 -10.40 -2.93 6.50
N LEU A 55 -9.30 -3.59 6.13
CA LEU A 55 -9.01 -3.93 4.73
C LEU A 55 -10.00 -4.93 4.11
N ARG A 56 -10.70 -5.76 4.90
CA ARG A 56 -11.58 -6.81 4.36
C ARG A 56 -12.75 -6.28 3.50
N GLY A 57 -13.17 -5.03 3.71
CA GLY A 57 -14.21 -4.37 2.90
C GLY A 57 -13.67 -3.57 1.71
N TRP A 58 -12.36 -3.39 1.61
CA TRP A 58 -11.75 -2.47 0.66
C TRP A 58 -11.61 -3.11 -0.73
N GLN A 59 -12.54 -2.78 -1.62
CA GLN A 59 -12.71 -3.46 -2.92
C GLN A 59 -11.58 -3.23 -3.93
N ASN A 60 -10.93 -2.06 -3.94
CA ASN A 60 -9.80 -1.77 -4.83
C ASN A 60 -8.43 -1.86 -4.10
N MET A 61 -8.36 -2.51 -2.94
CA MET A 61 -7.09 -2.88 -2.31
C MET A 61 -6.68 -4.26 -2.81
N THR A 62 -5.59 -4.32 -3.58
CA THR A 62 -5.14 -5.56 -4.24
C THR A 62 -4.09 -6.32 -3.44
N GLY A 63 -3.48 -5.69 -2.43
CA GLY A 63 -2.55 -6.40 -1.56
C GLY A 63 -1.88 -5.52 -0.50
N VAL A 64 -1.23 -6.20 0.44
CA VAL A 64 -0.44 -5.59 1.51
C VAL A 64 0.95 -6.21 1.52
N LEU A 65 1.97 -5.36 1.48
CA LEU A 65 3.36 -5.71 1.75
C LEU A 65 3.65 -5.39 3.21
N VAL A 66 4.10 -6.37 3.99
CA VAL A 66 4.39 -6.20 5.42
C VAL A 66 5.90 -6.12 5.61
N THR A 67 6.36 -5.15 6.40
CA THR A 67 7.76 -5.02 6.82
C THR A 67 7.86 -4.85 8.35
N VAL A 68 9.08 -4.94 8.87
CA VAL A 68 9.39 -4.79 10.30
C VAL A 68 9.51 -3.34 10.72
#